data_AF-A0A8X8GC04-F1
#
_entry.id   AF-A0A8X8GC04-F1
#
_cell.length_a   1.000
_cell.length_b   1.000
_cell.length_c   1.000
_cell.angle_alpha   90.00
_cell.angle_beta   90.00
_cell.angle_gamma   90.00
#
_symmetry.space_group_name_H-M   'P 1'
#
loop_
_entity.id
_entity.type
_entity.pdbx_description
1 polymer ?
#
loop_
_entity_poly.entity_id
_entity_poly.type
_entity_poly.pdbx_seq_one_letter_code
_entity_poly.pdbx_strand_id
1 'polypeptide(L)'
;ILPLLGPLQPLLLYLAHIPLLPPVLGHVLTFLVVTVMMGLLYKILPSAPTRWQDVFLGGVSTAILFEISKMVLAGYLQFSTFETLYGALGAFPVFLLWLYMAWASVLFGAEVAAAGITHDDH
;
A
#
# COMPACT_ATOMS: atom_id res chain seq x y z
N ILE A 1 18.28 -28.27 -5.32
CA ILE A 1 18.26 -26.90 -5.92
C ILE A 1 19.17 -25.92 -5.16
N LEU A 2 19.37 -26.09 -3.84
CA LEU A 2 20.21 -25.24 -2.98
C LEU A 2 21.77 -25.29 -3.15
N PRO A 3 22.42 -26.36 -3.65
CA PRO A 3 23.90 -26.43 -3.62
C PRO A 3 24.62 -25.63 -4.72
N LEU A 4 23.90 -25.18 -5.77
CA LEU A 4 24.46 -24.31 -6.82
C LEU A 4 24.63 -22.84 -6.37
N LEU A 5 24.03 -22.45 -5.25
CA LEU A 5 24.13 -21.10 -4.67
C LEU A 5 25.30 -20.96 -3.69
N GLY A 6 26.01 -22.05 -3.35
CA GLY A 6 27.15 -22.04 -2.41
C GLY A 6 28.20 -20.95 -2.66
N PRO A 7 28.64 -20.70 -3.92
CA PRO A 7 29.61 -19.65 -4.21
C PRO A 7 29.04 -18.23 -4.06
N LEU A 8 27.72 -18.07 -4.16
CA LEU A 8 27.01 -16.79 -4.11
C LEU A 8 26.41 -16.50 -2.73
N GLN A 9 26.35 -17.49 -1.82
CA GLN A 9 25.94 -17.32 -0.42
C GLN A 9 26.63 -16.17 0.31
N PRO A 10 27.97 -15.98 0.23
CA PRO A 10 28.62 -14.87 0.92
C PRO A 10 28.22 -13.50 0.33
N LEU A 11 27.94 -13.44 -0.97
CA LEU A 11 27.47 -12.24 -1.66
C LEU A 11 26.01 -11.92 -1.32
N LEU A 12 25.16 -12.95 -1.20
CA LEU A 12 23.78 -12.84 -0.73
C LEU A 12 23.70 -12.39 0.73
N LEU A 13 24.58 -12.91 1.60
CA LEU A 13 24.71 -12.44 2.98
C LEU A 13 25.24 -11.00 3.04
N TYR A 14 26.16 -10.61 2.17
CA TYR A 14 26.67 -9.24 2.09
C TYR A 14 25.61 -8.23 1.62
N LEU A 15 24.83 -8.60 0.59
CA LEU A 15 23.66 -7.84 0.12
C LEU A 15 22.55 -7.78 1.17
N ALA A 16 22.31 -8.87 1.91
CA ALA A 16 21.33 -8.93 3.00
C ALA A 16 21.78 -8.18 4.26
N HIS A 17 23.09 -8.01 4.47
CA HIS A 17 23.66 -7.28 5.60
C HIS A 17 23.66 -5.76 5.38
N ILE A 18 23.34 -5.26 4.17
CA ILE A 18 23.06 -3.83 3.96
C ILE A 18 21.71 -3.54 4.64
N PRO A 19 21.70 -2.82 5.78
CA PRO A 19 20.51 -2.70 6.64
C PRO A 19 19.34 -1.95 5.97
N LEU A 20 19.58 -1.33 4.81
CA LEU A 20 18.59 -0.55 4.06
C LEU A 20 17.99 -1.31 2.86
N LEU A 21 18.66 -2.33 2.31
CA LEU A 21 18.18 -3.03 1.10
C LEU A 21 16.91 -3.87 1.34
N PRO A 22 16.85 -4.73 2.39
CA PRO A 22 15.66 -5.54 2.67
C PRO A 22 14.37 -4.74 2.92
N PRO A 23 14.36 -3.67 3.75
CA PRO A 23 13.13 -2.93 4.02
C PRO A 23 12.67 -2.12 2.81
N VAL A 24 13.60 -1.46 2.09
CA VAL A 24 13.25 -0.67 0.89
C VAL A 24 12.64 -1.56 -0.19
N LEU A 25 13.20 -2.76 -0.41
CA LEU A 25 12.64 -3.73 -1.34
C LEU A 25 11.21 -4.14 -0.95
N GLY A 26 10.94 -4.33 0.34
CA GLY A 26 9.61 -4.63 0.85
C GLY A 26 8.60 -3.50 0.61
N HIS A 27 8.99 -2.25 0.85
CA HIS A 27 8.15 -1.08 0.56
C HIS A 27 7.85 -0.95 -0.93
N VAL A 28 8.86 -1.05 -1.78
CA VAL A 28 8.70 -0.96 -3.25
C VAL A 28 7.81 -2.08 -3.77
N LEU A 29 8.01 -3.32 -3.30
CA LEU A 29 7.19 -4.46 -3.69
C LEU A 29 5.73 -4.25 -3.26
N THR A 30 5.50 -3.84 -2.01
CA THR A 30 4.15 -3.57 -1.49
C THR A 30 3.48 -2.47 -2.30
N PHE A 31 4.20 -1.38 -2.58
CA PHE A 31 3.71 -0.28 -3.39
C PHE A 31 3.31 -0.73 -4.80
N LEU A 32 4.16 -1.51 -5.48
CA LEU A 32 3.86 -2.06 -6.80
C LEU A 32 2.63 -2.98 -6.77
N VAL A 33 2.56 -3.89 -5.79
CA VAL A 33 1.43 -4.80 -5.63
C VAL A 33 0.13 -4.04 -5.40
N VAL A 34 0.12 -3.06 -4.48
CA VAL A 34 -1.06 -2.24 -4.20
C VAL A 34 -1.49 -1.45 -5.43
N THR A 35 -0.53 -0.84 -6.13
CA THR A 35 -0.80 -0.06 -7.35
C THR A 35 -1.46 -0.92 -8.43
N VAL A 36 -0.91 -2.10 -8.71
CA VAL A 36 -1.43 -3.03 -9.72
C VAL A 36 -2.79 -3.58 -9.30
N MET A 37 -2.91 -4.02 -8.03
CA MET A 37 -4.14 -4.62 -7.53
C MET A 37 -5.29 -3.61 -7.52
N MET A 38 -5.01 -2.38 -7.12
CA MET A 38 -6.01 -1.32 -7.07
C MET A 38 -6.34 -0.76 -8.46
N GLY A 39 -5.35 -0.67 -9.34
CA GLY A 39 -5.60 -0.39 -10.76
C GLY A 39 -6.49 -1.47 -11.39
N LEU A 40 -6.21 -2.75 -11.17
CA LEU A 40 -7.09 -3.81 -11.66
C LEU A 40 -8.49 -3.71 -11.06
N LEU A 41 -8.63 -3.40 -9.77
CA LEU A 41 -9.93 -3.16 -9.15
C LEU A 41 -10.70 -2.06 -9.88
N TYR A 42 -10.08 -0.89 -10.07
CA TYR A 42 -10.70 0.24 -10.77
C TYR A 42 -10.90 0.01 -12.26
N LYS A 43 -10.28 -1.00 -12.86
CA LYS A 43 -10.54 -1.40 -14.24
C LYS A 43 -11.69 -2.38 -14.38
N ILE A 44 -11.86 -3.27 -13.41
CA ILE A 44 -12.89 -4.32 -13.45
C ILE A 44 -14.25 -3.77 -13.00
N LEU A 45 -14.24 -2.80 -12.08
CA LEU A 45 -15.46 -2.22 -11.50
C LEU A 45 -16.30 -1.33 -12.44
N PRO A 46 -15.73 -0.52 -13.38
CA PRO A 46 -16.51 0.40 -14.19
C PRO A 46 -17.28 -0.34 -15.29
N SER A 47 -18.55 0.07 -15.47
CA SER A 47 -19.36 -0.29 -16.63
C SER A 47 -19.00 0.52 -17.90
N ALA A 48 -18.05 1.46 -17.80
CA ALA A 48 -17.62 2.36 -18.88
C ALA A 48 -16.21 1.99 -19.37
N PRO A 49 -15.87 2.21 -20.65
CA PRO A 49 -14.54 1.91 -21.18
C PRO A 49 -13.49 2.83 -20.55
N THR A 50 -12.57 2.26 -19.79
CA THR A 50 -11.51 3.02 -19.10
C THR A 50 -10.15 2.82 -19.76
N ARG A 51 -9.39 3.90 -19.93
CA ARG A 51 -8.00 3.82 -20.39
C ARG A 51 -7.12 3.32 -19.25
N TRP A 52 -6.08 2.56 -19.58
CA TRP A 52 -5.12 2.07 -18.59
C TRP A 52 -4.39 3.19 -17.86
N GLN A 53 -4.21 4.36 -18.49
CA GLN A 53 -3.52 5.51 -17.89
C GLN A 53 -4.28 6.07 -16.68
N ASP A 54 -5.58 6.28 -16.80
CA ASP A 54 -6.41 6.86 -15.72
C ASP A 54 -6.52 5.91 -14.52
N VAL A 55 -6.66 4.62 -14.82
CA VAL A 55 -6.66 3.55 -13.84
C VAL A 55 -5.32 3.47 -13.08
N PHE A 56 -4.20 3.63 -13.79
CA PHE A 56 -2.88 3.64 -13.16
C PHE A 56 -2.69 4.86 -12.26
N LEU A 57 -3.19 6.04 -12.65
CA LEU A 57 -3.17 7.23 -11.80
C LEU A 57 -3.95 7.02 -10.49
N GLY A 58 -5.12 6.38 -10.56
CA GLY A 58 -5.88 6.00 -9.36
C GLY A 58 -5.16 4.95 -8.49
N GLY A 59 -4.55 3.95 -9.12
CA GLY A 59 -3.77 2.93 -8.40
C GLY A 59 -2.56 3.51 -7.66
N VAL A 60 -1.83 4.42 -8.32
CA VAL A 60 -0.68 5.12 -7.73
C VAL A 60 -1.11 6.03 -6.59
N SER A 61 -2.19 6.80 -6.75
CA SER A 61 -2.69 7.67 -5.68
C SER A 61 -3.10 6.85 -4.45
N THR A 62 -3.81 5.73 -4.63
CA THR A 62 -4.13 4.83 -3.50
C THR A 62 -2.86 4.27 -2.85
N ALA A 63 -1.86 3.84 -3.62
CA ALA A 63 -0.63 3.29 -3.07
C ALA A 63 0.16 4.32 -2.24
N ILE A 64 0.20 5.58 -2.67
CA ILE A 64 0.79 6.70 -1.90
C ILE A 64 0.02 6.90 -0.59
N LEU A 65 -1.32 6.97 -0.66
CA LEU A 65 -2.15 7.14 0.53
C LEU A 65 -2.02 5.95 1.50
N PHE A 66 -1.81 4.73 0.99
CA PHE A 66 -1.58 3.55 1.82
C PHE A 66 -0.24 3.62 2.58
N GLU A 67 0.81 4.14 1.95
CA GLU A 67 2.08 4.42 2.65
C GLU A 67 1.90 5.49 3.74
N ILE A 68 1.21 6.60 3.42
CA ILE A 68 0.91 7.65 4.39
C ILE A 68 0.10 7.08 5.56
N SER A 69 -0.89 6.24 5.29
CA SER A 69 -1.73 5.61 6.32
C SER A 69 -0.90 4.75 7.28
N LYS A 70 0.12 4.03 6.78
CA LYS A 70 1.05 3.28 7.64
C LYS A 70 1.86 4.21 8.56
N MET A 71 2.36 5.32 8.02
CA MET A 71 3.10 6.32 8.81
C MET A 71 2.22 6.98 9.87
N VAL A 72 0.99 7.36 9.50
CA VAL A 72 0.02 7.96 10.41
C VAL A 72 -0.36 6.99 11.53
N LEU A 73 -0.66 5.72 11.20
CA LEU A 73 -0.99 4.73 12.21
C LEU A 73 0.20 4.45 13.14
N ALA A 74 1.41 4.34 12.60
CA ALA A 74 2.62 4.14 13.38
C ALA A 74 2.87 5.31 14.36
N GLY A 75 2.66 6.54 13.92
CA GLY A 75 2.73 7.72 14.79
C GLY A 75 1.63 7.71 15.85
N TYR A 76 0.39 7.41 15.47
CA TYR A 76 -0.74 7.33 16.39
C TYR A 76 -0.53 6.32 17.53
N LEU A 77 0.06 5.17 17.21
CA LEU A 77 0.39 4.13 18.19
C LEU A 77 1.51 4.54 19.16
N GLN A 78 2.46 5.37 18.73
CA GLN A 78 3.54 5.86 19.61
C GLN A 78 3.04 6.87 20.64
N PHE A 79 2.06 7.71 20.27
CA PHE A 79 1.56 8.76 21.16
C PHE A 79 0.41 8.32 22.06
N SER A 80 -0.22 7.18 21.79
CA SER A 80 -1.45 6.81 22.46
C SER A 80 -1.31 5.64 23.42
N THR A 81 -1.70 5.88 24.68
CA THR A 81 -1.73 4.90 25.77
C THR A 81 -2.98 4.00 25.69
N PHE A 82 -3.25 3.40 24.52
CA PHE A 82 -4.44 2.57 24.28
C PHE A 82 -4.50 1.31 25.16
N GLU A 83 -3.34 0.69 25.45
CA GLU A 83 -3.28 -0.48 26.33
C GLU A 83 -3.79 -0.19 27.74
N THR A 84 -3.48 0.98 28.30
CA THR A 84 -3.89 1.37 29.66
C THR A 84 -5.38 1.72 29.79
N LEU A 85 -6.00 2.26 28.73
CA LEU A 85 -7.40 2.72 28.79
C LEU A 85 -8.40 1.62 28.40
N TYR A 86 -8.04 0.77 27.45
CA TYR A 86 -8.96 -0.22 26.86
C TYR A 86 -8.60 -1.68 27.18
N GLY A 87 -7.47 -1.93 27.87
CA GLY A 87 -7.04 -3.28 28.24
C GLY A 87 -6.98 -4.22 27.03
N ALA A 88 -7.50 -5.43 27.18
CA ALA A 88 -7.51 -6.45 26.11
C ALA A 88 -8.31 -6.05 24.85
N LEU A 89 -9.14 -5.00 24.89
CA LEU A 89 -9.94 -4.52 23.76
C LEU A 89 -9.27 -3.36 22.99
N GLY A 90 -8.04 -2.95 23.35
CA GLY A 90 -7.34 -1.82 22.73
C GLY A 90 -7.04 -2.00 21.23
N ALA A 91 -7.04 -3.23 20.71
CA ALA A 91 -6.82 -3.50 19.29
C ALA A 91 -8.02 -3.08 18.40
N PHE A 92 -9.24 -3.03 18.95
CA PHE A 92 -10.45 -2.78 18.16
C PHE A 92 -10.50 -1.35 17.57
N PRO A 93 -10.29 -0.26 18.35
CA PRO A 93 -10.23 1.08 17.79
C PRO A 93 -9.09 1.28 16.79
N VAL A 94 -7.93 0.67 17.05
CA VAL A 94 -6.76 0.71 16.15
C VAL A 94 -7.09 0.05 14.81
N PHE A 95 -7.75 -1.11 14.85
CA PHE A 95 -8.19 -1.80 13.65
C PHE A 95 -9.23 -0.99 12.86
N LEU A 96 -10.22 -0.40 13.55
CA LEU A 96 -11.22 0.46 12.91
C LEU A 96 -10.60 1.70 12.27
N LEU A 97 -9.61 2.32 12.92
CA LEU A 97 -8.89 3.45 12.37
C LEU A 97 -8.11 3.05 11.12
N TRP A 98 -7.35 1.95 11.19
CA TRP A 98 -6.61 1.44 10.02
C TRP A 98 -7.55 1.10 8.87
N LEU A 99 -8.66 0.43 9.16
CA LEU A 99 -9.68 0.08 8.18
C LEU A 99 -10.29 1.34 7.53
N TYR A 100 -10.64 2.35 8.34
CA TYR A 100 -11.15 3.62 7.84
C TYR A 100 -10.14 4.30 6.90
N MET A 101 -8.86 4.38 7.28
CA MET A 101 -7.83 4.97 6.43
C MET A 101 -7.61 4.18 5.14
N ALA A 102 -7.65 2.85 5.21
CA ALA A 102 -7.53 1.97 4.05
C ALA A 102 -8.68 2.23 3.05
N TRP A 103 -9.93 2.24 3.52
CA TRP A 103 -11.10 2.51 2.67
C TRP A 103 -11.11 3.93 2.12
N ALA A 104 -10.75 4.93 2.92
CA ALA A 104 -10.63 6.30 2.43
C ALA A 104 -9.61 6.40 1.29
N SER A 105 -8.47 5.69 1.40
CA SER A 105 -7.44 5.63 0.35
C SER A 105 -7.95 4.97 -0.94
N VAL A 106 -8.80 3.93 -0.82
CA VAL A 106 -9.43 3.27 -1.97
C VAL A 106 -10.45 4.20 -2.64
N LEU A 107 -11.36 4.78 -1.86
CA LEU A 107 -12.39 5.67 -2.41
C LEU A 107 -11.77 6.89 -3.11
N PHE A 108 -10.73 7.46 -2.51
CA PHE A 108 -10.00 8.58 -3.12
C PHE A 108 -9.35 8.18 -4.45
N GLY A 109 -8.67 7.03 -4.52
CA GLY A 109 -8.06 6.59 -5.79
C GLY A 109 -9.08 6.23 -6.86
N ALA A 110 -10.25 5.70 -6.46
CA ALA A 110 -11.35 5.44 -7.38
C ALA A 110 -11.90 6.75 -7.97
N GLU A 111 -12.06 7.79 -7.15
CA GLU A 111 -12.49 9.12 -7.61
C GLU A 111 -11.47 9.76 -8.56
N VAL A 112 -10.17 9.62 -8.26
CA VAL A 112 -9.08 10.07 -9.15
C VAL A 112 -9.12 9.34 -10.50
N ALA A 113 -9.31 8.01 -10.49
CA ALA A 113 -9.45 7.23 -11.72
C ALA A 113 -10.70 7.65 -12.52
N ALA A 114 -11.82 7.89 -11.84
CA ALA A 114 -13.07 8.33 -12.45
C ALA A 114 -12.95 9.73 -13.09
N ALA A 115 -12.30 10.68 -12.41
CA ALA A 115 -12.12 12.04 -12.90
C ALA A 115 -11.30 12.10 -14.19
N GLY A 116 -10.30 11.21 -14.35
CA GLY A 116 -9.51 11.12 -15.58
C GLY A 116 -10.34 10.73 -16.80
N ILE A 117 -11.33 9.83 -16.61
CA ILE A 117 -12.19 9.35 -17.69
C ILE A 117 -13.13 10.45 -18.18
N THR A 118 -13.74 11.20 -17.27
CA THR A 118 -14.69 12.28 -17.63
C THR A 118 -14.02 13.42 -18.42
N HIS A 119 -12.72 13.64 -18.23
CA HIS A 119 -12.02 14.72 -18.94
C HIS A 119 -11.76 14.40 -20.42
N ASP A 120 -11.72 13.11 -20.80
CA ASP A 120 -11.46 12.66 -22.18
C ASP A 120 -12.74 12.59 -23.05
N ASP A 121 -13.93 12.68 -22.44
CA ASP A 121 -15.24 12.67 -23.11
C ASP A 121 -15.74 14.07 -23.58
N HIS A 122 -14.93 15.12 -23.40
CA HIS A 122 -15.21 16.50 -23.84
C HIS A 122 -14.23 16.99 -24.91
#